data_AF-X0YZ34-F1
#
_entry.id   AF-X0YZ34-F1
#
_cell.length_a   1.000
_cell.length_b   1.000
_cell.length_c   1.000
_cell.angle_alpha   90.00
_cell.angle_beta   90.00
_cell.angle_gamma   90.00
#
_symmetry.space_group_name_H-M   'P 1'
#
loop_
_entity.id
_entity.type
_entity.pdbx_description
1 polymer ?
#
loop_
_entity_poly.entity_id
_entity_poly.type
_entity_poly.pdbx_seq_one_letter_code
_entity_poly.pdbx_strand_id
1 'polypeptide(L)'
;DGEKFGVWPGTYDYCWRDRWVDKFFTELERNQDWLHTLPLGEYAGRFPPLGRIYLPSAAYDEMLEWSLPADKSWRYTDLKRELEAEERLDVIQFMHSGLWRNFLVKYPEINRMHKKMLRVHQKVYRARALNRDDCGLDELWKAQCNCPYWHGVFGGIYLADIRATTYSHLVQAEDKADRIIHQHRLWLGRVFHLDRPWLEWEKTDFDGDGVEELLIDGSAISVYLSPEEGGSIFEW
;
A
#
# COMPACT_ATOMS: atom_id res chain seq x y z
N ASP A 1 -7.52 -15.01 1.92
CA ASP A 1 -8.59 -14.36 1.15
C ASP A 1 -9.88 -15.12 1.39
N GLY A 2 -10.86 -14.47 2.01
CA GLY A 2 -12.19 -15.04 2.21
C GLY A 2 -12.96 -15.17 0.89
N GLU A 3 -12.59 -14.34 -0.08
CA GLU A 3 -13.12 -14.27 -1.44
C GLU A 3 -12.94 -15.58 -2.22
N LYS A 4 -11.93 -16.40 -1.85
CA LYS A 4 -11.74 -17.76 -2.37
C LYS A 4 -12.91 -18.69 -2.07
N PHE A 5 -13.71 -18.38 -1.06
CA PHE A 5 -14.84 -19.18 -0.63
C PHE A 5 -16.17 -18.58 -1.14
N GLY A 6 -16.23 -18.15 -2.41
CA GLY A 6 -17.51 -17.86 -3.06
C GLY A 6 -17.54 -16.63 -3.97
N VAL A 7 -16.53 -15.77 -3.95
CA VAL A 7 -16.50 -14.56 -4.80
C VAL A 7 -15.74 -14.81 -6.09
N TRP A 8 -14.63 -15.56 -6.02
CA TRP A 8 -13.83 -15.87 -7.20
C TRP A 8 -14.60 -16.76 -8.20
N PRO A 9 -14.30 -16.67 -9.51
CA PRO A 9 -15.03 -17.43 -10.53
C PRO A 9 -15.12 -18.92 -10.23
N GLY A 10 -16.33 -19.47 -10.28
CA GLY A 10 -16.62 -20.88 -9.99
C GLY A 10 -16.58 -21.28 -8.51
N THR A 11 -16.00 -20.47 -7.63
CA THR A 11 -15.86 -20.84 -6.20
C THR A 11 -17.18 -20.86 -5.45
N TYR A 12 -18.19 -20.09 -5.87
CA TYR A 12 -19.51 -20.15 -5.24
C TYR A 12 -20.15 -21.53 -5.40
N ASP A 13 -20.13 -22.05 -6.63
CA ASP A 13 -20.69 -23.35 -6.95
C ASP A 13 -19.94 -24.44 -6.19
N TYR A 14 -18.61 -24.43 -6.25
CA TYR A 14 -17.78 -25.40 -5.54
C TYR A 14 -17.95 -25.35 -4.00
N CYS A 15 -17.83 -24.16 -3.41
CA CYS A 15 -17.85 -24.00 -1.95
C CYS A 15 -19.24 -24.22 -1.36
N TRP A 16 -20.29 -23.68 -2.00
CA TRP A 16 -21.63 -23.59 -1.40
C TRP A 16 -22.67 -24.47 -2.09
N ARG A 17 -22.74 -24.53 -3.44
CA ARG A 17 -23.71 -25.41 -4.12
C ARG A 17 -23.33 -26.89 -3.99
N ASP A 18 -22.06 -27.20 -4.21
CA ASP A 18 -21.50 -28.56 -4.06
C ASP A 18 -21.12 -28.87 -2.60
N ARG A 19 -21.38 -27.91 -1.70
CA ARG A 19 -21.25 -28.01 -0.24
C ARG A 19 -19.86 -28.43 0.22
N TRP A 20 -18.81 -28.00 -0.50
CA TRP A 20 -17.45 -28.32 -0.10
C TRP A 20 -17.12 -27.78 1.30
N VAL A 21 -17.60 -26.57 1.66
CA VAL A 21 -17.36 -26.00 2.99
C VAL A 21 -17.99 -26.86 4.08
N ASP A 22 -19.27 -27.22 3.94
CA ASP A 22 -19.96 -28.09 4.91
C ASP A 22 -19.25 -29.44 5.06
N LYS A 23 -18.86 -30.06 3.94
CA LYS A 23 -18.14 -31.33 3.94
C LYS A 23 -16.81 -31.20 4.67
N PHE A 24 -16.04 -30.15 4.40
CA PHE A 24 -14.75 -29.90 5.04
C PHE A 24 -14.89 -29.75 6.56
N PHE A 25 -15.84 -28.93 7.03
CA PHE A 25 -16.08 -28.74 8.47
C PHE A 25 -16.60 -30.02 9.13
N THR A 26 -17.48 -30.76 8.45
CA THR A 26 -17.94 -32.07 8.93
C THR A 26 -16.78 -33.05 9.10
N GLU A 27 -15.84 -33.09 8.15
CA GLU A 27 -14.66 -33.96 8.26
C GLU A 27 -13.69 -33.48 9.34
N LEU A 28 -13.53 -32.17 9.56
CA LEU A 28 -12.76 -31.66 10.71
C LEU A 28 -13.36 -32.13 12.04
N GLU A 29 -14.69 -32.07 12.18
CA GLU A 29 -15.40 -32.51 13.38
C GLU A 29 -15.30 -34.02 13.60
N ARG A 30 -15.46 -34.81 12.53
CA ARG A 30 -15.37 -36.28 12.59
C ARG A 30 -14.00 -36.78 13.02
N ASN A 31 -12.94 -36.01 12.76
CA ASN A 31 -11.55 -36.39 13.01
C ASN A 31 -10.95 -35.67 14.23
N GLN A 32 -11.77 -35.11 15.13
CA GLN A 32 -11.32 -34.36 16.31
C GLN A 32 -10.51 -35.18 17.32
N ASP A 33 -10.57 -36.52 17.23
CA ASP A 33 -9.80 -37.44 18.06
C ASP A 33 -8.29 -37.33 17.82
N TRP A 34 -7.86 -36.97 16.59
CA TRP A 34 -6.45 -36.78 16.25
C TRP A 34 -6.13 -35.40 15.62
N LEU A 35 -7.11 -34.70 15.08
CA LEU A 35 -6.96 -33.39 14.45
C LEU A 35 -7.60 -32.29 15.31
N HIS A 36 -6.78 -31.52 16.01
CA HIS A 36 -7.27 -30.46 16.90
C HIS A 36 -7.26 -29.08 16.22
N THR A 37 -8.43 -28.47 16.08
CA THR A 37 -8.57 -27.09 15.57
C THR A 37 -8.54 -26.09 16.71
N LEU A 38 -7.79 -25.00 16.55
CA LEU A 38 -7.70 -23.96 17.57
C LEU A 38 -7.40 -22.58 16.98
N PRO A 39 -7.90 -21.49 17.60
CA PRO A 39 -7.49 -20.14 17.25
C PRO A 39 -6.00 -19.90 17.52
N LEU A 40 -5.35 -19.10 16.66
CA LEU A 40 -3.92 -18.78 16.79
C LEU A 40 -3.59 -18.14 18.16
N GLY A 41 -4.46 -17.29 18.69
CA GLY A 41 -4.28 -16.68 20.00
C GLY A 41 -4.29 -17.69 21.15
N GLU A 42 -5.10 -18.75 21.05
CA GLU A 42 -5.10 -19.83 22.03
C GLU A 42 -3.84 -20.69 21.94
N TYR A 43 -3.38 -20.98 20.72
CA TYR A 43 -2.11 -21.69 20.53
C TYR A 43 -0.96 -20.92 21.18
N ALA A 44 -0.84 -19.62 20.89
CA ALA A 44 0.21 -18.76 21.43
C ALA A 44 0.16 -18.63 22.96
N GLY A 45 -1.03 -18.76 23.58
CA GLY A 45 -1.18 -18.75 25.04
C GLY A 45 -0.86 -20.09 25.71
N ARG A 46 -0.90 -21.21 24.98
CA ARG A 46 -0.71 -22.57 25.52
C ARG A 46 0.67 -23.16 25.22
N PHE A 47 1.27 -22.81 24.09
CA PHE A 47 2.52 -23.41 23.60
C PHE A 47 3.60 -22.35 23.42
N PRO A 48 4.83 -22.61 23.91
CA PRO A 48 5.94 -21.70 23.67
C PRO A 48 6.34 -21.70 22.18
N PRO A 49 6.84 -20.58 21.63
CA PRO A 49 7.49 -20.57 20.33
C PRO A 49 8.63 -21.59 20.28
N LEU A 50 8.84 -22.24 19.13
CA LEU A 50 9.87 -23.25 18.95
C LEU A 50 11.29 -22.72 19.16
N GLY A 51 11.51 -21.43 18.91
CA GLY A 51 12.81 -20.82 19.07
C GLY A 51 12.90 -19.46 18.38
N ARG A 52 14.14 -18.99 18.26
CA ARG A 52 14.48 -17.70 17.67
C ARG A 52 14.82 -17.86 16.19
N ILE A 53 14.27 -16.98 15.36
CA ILE A 53 14.62 -16.84 13.95
C ILE A 53 14.80 -15.36 13.60
N TYR A 54 15.50 -15.08 12.50
CA TYR A 54 15.56 -13.75 11.89
C TYR A 54 14.96 -13.84 10.48
N LEU A 55 13.92 -13.06 10.23
CA LEU A 55 13.23 -13.05 8.95
C LEU A 55 13.78 -11.91 8.07
N PRO A 56 14.07 -12.17 6.78
CA PRO A 56 14.39 -11.11 5.85
C PRO A 56 13.13 -10.28 5.51
N SER A 57 13.30 -9.17 4.80
CA SER A 57 12.16 -8.55 4.12
C SER A 57 11.63 -9.52 3.06
N ALA A 58 10.43 -10.03 3.27
CA ALA A 58 9.82 -11.05 2.42
C ALA A 58 8.31 -10.83 2.29
N ALA A 59 7.72 -11.55 1.35
CA ALA A 59 6.29 -11.72 1.16
C ALA A 59 6.05 -13.18 0.70
N TYR A 60 4.80 -13.55 0.42
CA TYR A 60 4.52 -14.82 -0.24
C TYR A 60 5.15 -14.85 -1.65
N ASP A 61 5.49 -16.05 -2.14
CA ASP A 61 6.33 -16.23 -3.33
C ASP A 61 5.82 -15.48 -4.56
N GLU A 62 4.51 -15.47 -4.80
CA GLU A 62 3.91 -14.79 -5.95
C GLU A 62 4.12 -13.27 -5.89
N MET A 63 4.07 -12.67 -4.69
CA MET A 63 4.35 -11.24 -4.51
C MET A 63 5.78 -10.88 -4.92
N LEU A 64 6.72 -11.75 -4.55
CA LEU A 64 8.14 -11.57 -4.84
C LEU A 64 8.40 -11.57 -6.35
N GLU A 65 7.75 -12.46 -7.08
CA GLU A 65 7.76 -12.50 -8.55
C GLU A 65 7.12 -11.24 -9.18
N TRP A 66 5.94 -10.84 -8.72
CA TRP A 66 5.23 -9.68 -9.28
C TRP A 66 5.95 -8.35 -9.04
N SER A 67 6.72 -8.26 -7.95
CA SER A 67 7.47 -7.06 -7.60
C SER A 67 8.68 -6.78 -8.51
N LEU A 68 9.13 -7.77 -9.29
CA LEU A 68 10.23 -7.59 -10.23
C LEU A 68 9.83 -6.70 -11.42
N PRO A 69 10.77 -5.93 -12.02
CA PRO A 69 10.58 -5.33 -13.34
C PRO A 69 10.03 -6.34 -14.36
N ALA A 70 9.23 -5.89 -15.32
CA ALA A 70 8.42 -6.78 -16.16
C ALA A 70 9.23 -7.86 -16.90
N ASP A 71 10.37 -7.48 -17.47
CA ASP A 71 11.32 -8.38 -18.14
C ASP A 71 11.91 -9.44 -17.20
N LYS A 72 12.30 -9.01 -15.99
CA LYS A 72 12.87 -9.89 -14.95
C LYS A 72 11.83 -10.81 -14.34
N SER A 73 10.60 -10.31 -14.16
CA SER A 73 9.46 -11.09 -13.68
C SER A 73 9.18 -12.23 -14.66
N TRP A 74 9.03 -11.92 -15.96
CA TRP A 74 8.84 -12.94 -17.00
C TRP A 74 9.95 -13.99 -17.02
N ARG A 75 11.23 -13.56 -16.99
CA ARG A 75 12.36 -14.50 -17.01
C ARG A 75 12.42 -15.39 -15.77
N TYR A 76 12.07 -14.85 -14.60
CA TYR A 76 12.01 -15.61 -13.36
C TYR A 76 10.91 -16.67 -13.40
N THR A 77 9.70 -16.30 -13.85
CA THR A 77 8.57 -17.23 -14.00
C THR A 77 8.89 -18.36 -14.97
N ASP A 78 9.51 -18.02 -16.11
CA ASP A 78 9.90 -18.96 -17.15
C ASP A 78 10.91 -19.99 -16.62
N LEU A 79 11.99 -19.53 -15.99
CA LEU A 79 12.99 -20.40 -15.36
C LEU A 79 12.39 -21.27 -14.25
N LYS A 80 11.49 -20.73 -13.43
CA LYS A 80 10.82 -21.51 -12.38
C LYS A 80 10.00 -22.65 -12.99
N ARG A 81 9.27 -22.40 -14.08
CA ARG A 81 8.50 -23.44 -14.81
C ARG A 81 9.40 -24.50 -15.44
N GLU A 82 10.53 -24.10 -16.00
CA GLU A 82 11.53 -25.05 -16.53
C GLU A 82 12.01 -26.00 -15.42
N LEU A 83 12.40 -25.45 -14.27
CA LEU A 83 12.89 -26.25 -13.13
C LEU A 83 11.79 -27.12 -12.50
N GLU A 84 10.54 -26.65 -12.49
CA GLU A 84 9.39 -27.45 -12.04
C GLU A 84 9.15 -28.65 -12.96
N ALA A 85 9.25 -28.45 -14.28
CA ALA A 85 9.12 -29.51 -15.27
C ALA A 85 10.28 -30.54 -15.19
N GLU A 86 11.45 -30.10 -14.74
CA GLU A 86 12.62 -30.97 -14.48
C GLU A 86 12.62 -31.58 -13.06
N GLU A 87 11.59 -31.32 -12.25
CA GLU A 87 11.48 -31.76 -10.85
C GLU A 87 12.67 -31.34 -9.95
N ARG A 88 13.30 -30.20 -10.27
CA ARG A 88 14.48 -29.67 -9.55
C ARG A 88 14.11 -28.89 -8.29
N LEU A 89 13.35 -29.54 -7.41
CA LEU A 89 12.99 -28.97 -6.09
C LEU A 89 14.22 -28.65 -5.24
N ASP A 90 15.33 -29.37 -5.46
CA ASP A 90 16.63 -29.13 -4.84
C ASP A 90 17.18 -27.72 -5.18
N VAL A 91 16.79 -27.15 -6.32
CA VAL A 91 17.17 -25.81 -6.76
C VAL A 91 16.10 -24.77 -6.43
N ILE A 92 14.83 -25.09 -6.70
CA ILE A 92 13.70 -24.14 -6.56
C ILE A 92 13.62 -23.58 -5.14
N GLN A 93 13.91 -24.38 -4.11
CA GLN A 93 13.89 -23.94 -2.71
C GLN A 93 14.82 -22.76 -2.40
N PHE A 94 15.84 -22.51 -3.24
CA PHE A 94 16.78 -21.41 -3.09
C PHE A 94 16.43 -20.20 -3.97
N MET A 95 15.40 -20.30 -4.81
CA MET A 95 14.97 -19.22 -5.69
C MET A 95 14.19 -18.18 -4.90
N HIS A 96 14.86 -17.13 -4.43
CA HIS A 96 14.23 -15.95 -3.86
C HIS A 96 14.45 -14.75 -4.77
N SER A 97 13.42 -13.92 -4.93
CA SER A 97 13.51 -12.71 -5.76
C SER A 97 12.73 -11.57 -5.12
N GLY A 98 12.94 -10.36 -5.65
CA GLY A 98 12.07 -9.23 -5.37
C GLY A 98 11.94 -8.81 -3.90
N LEU A 99 11.09 -7.82 -3.71
CA LEU A 99 10.52 -7.37 -2.44
C LEU A 99 9.48 -6.31 -2.79
N TRP A 100 8.42 -6.19 -1.99
CA TRP A 100 7.25 -5.36 -2.34
C TRP A 100 7.61 -3.91 -2.76
N ARG A 101 8.59 -3.27 -2.09
CA ARG A 101 9.01 -1.90 -2.43
C ARG A 101 9.58 -1.74 -3.83
N ASN A 102 9.94 -2.81 -4.53
CA ASN A 102 10.33 -2.74 -5.94
C ASN A 102 9.18 -2.24 -6.83
N PHE A 103 7.93 -2.26 -6.38
CA PHE A 103 6.83 -1.59 -7.08
C PHE A 103 7.01 -0.07 -7.20
N LEU A 104 7.74 0.56 -6.27
CA LEU A 104 8.13 1.97 -6.37
C LEU A 104 9.11 2.22 -7.52
N VAL A 105 9.88 1.21 -7.94
CA VAL A 105 10.76 1.29 -9.11
C VAL A 105 10.02 0.89 -10.38
N LYS A 106 9.20 -0.17 -10.28
CA LYS A 106 8.46 -0.73 -11.42
C LYS A 106 7.41 0.24 -11.98
N TYR A 107 6.81 1.06 -11.11
CA TYR A 107 5.75 2.00 -11.48
C TYR A 107 6.06 3.39 -10.90
N PRO A 108 6.57 4.33 -11.72
CA PRO A 108 6.84 5.70 -11.27
C PRO A 108 5.61 6.39 -10.68
N GLU A 109 4.41 6.08 -11.17
CA GLU A 109 3.16 6.63 -10.66
C GLU A 109 2.85 6.16 -9.23
N ILE A 110 3.23 4.92 -8.89
CA ILE A 110 3.13 4.43 -7.51
C ILE A 110 4.12 5.19 -6.62
N ASN A 111 5.34 5.41 -7.10
CA ASN A 111 6.35 6.15 -6.35
C ASN A 111 5.88 7.57 -6.05
N ARG A 112 5.38 8.27 -7.07
CA ARG A 112 4.82 9.63 -6.93
C ARG A 112 3.67 9.66 -5.92
N MET A 113 2.69 8.77 -6.03
CA MET A 113 1.58 8.67 -5.07
C MET A 113 2.07 8.34 -3.65
N HIS A 114 3.05 7.45 -3.50
CA HIS A 114 3.64 7.10 -2.20
C HIS A 114 4.40 8.28 -1.57
N LYS A 115 5.14 9.05 -2.37
CA LYS A 115 5.89 10.22 -1.91
C LYS A 115 4.95 11.37 -1.56
N LYS A 116 3.86 11.57 -2.32
CA LYS A 116 2.75 12.43 -1.93
C LYS A 116 2.19 12.03 -0.58
N MET A 117 1.91 10.73 -0.37
CA MET A 117 1.44 10.23 0.92
C MET A 117 2.40 10.54 2.06
N LEU A 118 3.71 10.38 1.87
CA LEU A 118 4.71 10.73 2.90
C LEU A 118 4.76 12.25 3.18
N ARG A 119 4.63 13.09 2.15
CA ARG A 119 4.54 14.55 2.30
C ARG A 119 3.30 14.94 3.10
N VAL A 120 2.13 14.43 2.72
CA VAL A 120 0.86 14.68 3.41
C VAL A 120 0.92 14.16 4.85
N HIS A 121 1.56 13.00 5.08
CA HIS A 121 1.82 12.49 6.43
C HIS A 121 2.58 13.52 7.28
N GLN A 122 3.66 14.12 6.76
CA GLN A 122 4.41 15.14 7.50
C GLN A 122 3.55 16.37 7.82
N LYS A 123 2.76 16.86 6.86
CA LYS A 123 1.81 17.98 7.06
C LYS A 123 0.77 17.65 8.14
N VAL A 124 0.10 16.50 8.05
CA VAL A 124 -0.91 16.05 9.02
C VAL A 124 -0.33 15.96 10.42
N TYR A 125 0.87 15.40 10.59
CA TYR A 125 1.50 15.28 11.90
C TYR A 125 2.02 16.62 12.44
N ARG A 126 2.46 17.54 11.57
CA ARG A 126 2.75 18.94 11.94
C ARG A 126 1.49 19.66 12.43
N ALA A 127 0.39 19.55 11.69
CA ALA A 127 -0.90 20.12 12.06
C ALA A 127 -1.39 19.55 13.40
N ARG A 128 -1.30 18.23 13.59
CA ARG A 128 -1.65 17.53 14.84
C ARG A 128 -0.89 18.05 16.06
N ALA A 129 0.37 18.46 15.88
CA ALA A 129 1.18 19.05 16.94
C ALA A 129 0.74 20.48 17.30
N LEU A 130 0.20 21.23 16.34
CA LEU A 130 -0.29 22.61 16.54
C LEU A 130 -1.70 22.66 17.12
N ASN A 131 -2.57 21.74 16.67
CA ASN A 131 -3.95 21.58 17.10
C ASN A 131 -4.36 20.10 16.98
N ARG A 132 -5.01 19.56 18.03
CA ARG A 132 -5.50 18.18 18.08
C ARG A 132 -6.88 17.97 17.47
N ASP A 133 -7.48 19.02 16.92
CA ASP A 133 -8.71 18.95 16.12
C ASP A 133 -8.50 18.08 14.86
N ASP A 134 -9.51 18.02 13.98
CA ASP A 134 -9.49 17.25 12.74
C ASP A 134 -8.37 17.72 11.78
N CYS A 135 -7.17 17.20 11.99
CA CYS A 135 -5.96 17.46 11.23
C CYS A 135 -5.79 16.55 10.02
N GLY A 136 -6.83 15.78 9.64
CA GLY A 136 -6.81 14.91 8.47
C GLY A 136 -6.26 13.50 8.69
N LEU A 137 -6.12 13.05 9.95
CA LEU A 137 -5.53 11.73 10.27
C LEU A 137 -6.33 10.55 9.69
N ASP A 138 -7.66 10.59 9.78
CA ASP A 138 -8.52 9.54 9.24
C ASP A 138 -8.43 9.44 7.71
N GLU A 139 -8.36 10.58 7.02
CA GLU A 139 -8.21 10.64 5.58
C GLU A 139 -6.83 10.14 5.15
N LEU A 140 -5.77 10.51 5.87
CA LEU A 140 -4.43 9.96 5.65
C LEU A 140 -4.40 8.43 5.78
N TRP A 141 -5.05 7.86 6.80
CA TRP A 141 -5.10 6.41 6.97
C TRP A 141 -5.88 5.71 5.85
N LYS A 142 -6.98 6.30 5.38
CA LYS A 142 -7.70 5.77 4.19
C LYS A 142 -6.83 5.81 2.94
N ALA A 143 -6.06 6.88 2.74
CA ALA A 143 -5.12 7.01 1.63
C ALA A 143 -3.96 6.00 1.66
N GLN A 144 -3.69 5.38 2.81
CA GLN A 144 -2.69 4.32 2.98
C GLN A 144 -3.23 2.92 2.66
N CYS A 145 -4.46 2.80 2.13
CA CYS A 145 -4.94 1.55 1.57
C CYS A 145 -3.96 1.05 0.50
N ASN A 146 -3.45 -0.18 0.66
CA ASN A 146 -2.32 -0.67 -0.11
C ASN A 146 -2.66 -0.94 -1.59
N CYS A 147 -3.91 -1.22 -1.92
CA CYS A 147 -4.33 -1.74 -3.22
C CYS A 147 -3.80 -0.95 -4.44
N PRO A 148 -3.90 0.39 -4.50
CA PRO A 148 -3.37 1.14 -5.64
C PRO A 148 -1.83 1.23 -5.67
N TYR A 149 -1.12 0.82 -4.62
CA TYR A 149 0.35 0.95 -4.54
C TYR A 149 1.11 -0.26 -5.10
N TRP A 150 0.46 -1.20 -5.76
CA TRP A 150 1.13 -2.31 -6.45
C TRP A 150 0.21 -2.97 -7.48
N HIS A 151 0.73 -3.98 -8.17
CA HIS A 151 -0.09 -4.87 -9.00
C HIS A 151 0.47 -6.28 -9.01
N GLY A 152 -0.41 -7.26 -8.77
CA GLY A 152 -0.14 -8.69 -8.90
C GLY A 152 -1.10 -9.31 -9.91
N VAL A 153 -1.98 -10.19 -9.44
CA VAL A 153 -3.05 -10.76 -10.27
C VAL A 153 -4.31 -9.88 -10.33
N PHE A 154 -4.56 -9.07 -9.30
CA PHE A 154 -5.73 -8.20 -9.22
C PHE A 154 -5.39 -6.74 -9.55
N GLY A 155 -6.38 -6.05 -10.11
CA GLY A 155 -6.26 -4.76 -10.80
C GLY A 155 -5.28 -3.74 -10.20
N GLY A 156 -5.21 -3.56 -8.89
CA GLY A 156 -4.17 -2.76 -8.25
C GLY A 156 -4.04 -1.35 -8.85
N ILE A 157 -2.81 -0.86 -9.07
CA ILE A 157 -2.55 0.45 -9.71
C ILE A 157 -3.29 0.65 -11.06
N TYR A 158 -3.64 -0.41 -11.78
CA TYR A 158 -4.36 -0.30 -13.04
C TYR A 158 -5.84 0.09 -12.89
N LEU A 159 -6.42 -0.01 -11.68
CA LEU A 159 -7.79 0.42 -11.42
C LEU A 159 -7.83 1.93 -11.12
N ALA A 160 -8.37 2.72 -12.05
CA ALA A 160 -8.44 4.17 -11.92
C ALA A 160 -9.23 4.63 -10.68
N ASP A 161 -10.32 3.94 -10.34
CA ASP A 161 -11.20 4.36 -9.23
C ASP A 161 -10.50 4.30 -7.86
N ILE A 162 -9.69 3.26 -7.61
CA ILE A 162 -8.97 3.13 -6.34
C ILE A 162 -7.79 4.11 -6.27
N ARG A 163 -7.17 4.45 -7.41
CA ARG A 163 -6.17 5.54 -7.46
C ARG A 163 -6.82 6.88 -7.15
N ALA A 164 -7.92 7.21 -7.83
CA ALA A 164 -8.66 8.45 -7.62
C ALA A 164 -9.17 8.57 -6.17
N THR A 165 -9.64 7.47 -5.58
CA THR A 165 -10.06 7.42 -4.17
C THR A 165 -8.90 7.71 -3.23
N THR A 166 -7.73 7.10 -3.45
CA THR A 166 -6.53 7.39 -2.65
C THR A 166 -6.09 8.85 -2.78
N TYR A 167 -6.01 9.41 -3.98
CA TYR A 167 -5.70 10.83 -4.17
C TYR A 167 -6.72 11.76 -3.52
N SER A 168 -8.02 11.46 -3.62
CA SER A 168 -9.08 12.21 -2.93
C SER A 168 -8.86 12.25 -1.43
N HIS A 169 -8.49 11.13 -0.81
CA HIS A 169 -8.16 11.08 0.61
C HIS A 169 -6.87 11.86 0.95
N LEU A 170 -5.86 11.82 0.09
CA LEU A 170 -4.63 12.61 0.26
C LEU A 170 -4.92 14.12 0.21
N VAL A 171 -5.70 14.58 -0.77
CA VAL A 171 -6.09 15.98 -0.93
C VAL A 171 -6.91 16.46 0.28
N GLN A 172 -7.85 15.65 0.77
CA GLN A 172 -8.65 15.99 1.95
C GLN A 172 -7.80 16.04 3.23
N ALA A 173 -6.85 15.12 3.39
CA ALA A 173 -5.92 15.13 4.52
C ALA A 173 -5.00 16.36 4.48
N GLU A 174 -4.49 16.70 3.31
CA GLU A 174 -3.63 17.87 3.07
C GLU A 174 -4.37 19.19 3.33
N ASP A 175 -5.57 19.38 2.78
CA ASP A 175 -6.40 20.58 3.01
C ASP A 175 -6.68 20.81 4.51
N LYS A 176 -7.06 19.75 5.23
CA LYS A 176 -7.27 19.83 6.69
C LYS A 176 -6.00 20.23 7.45
N ALA A 177 -4.85 19.67 7.07
CA ALA A 177 -3.57 19.99 7.68
C ALA A 177 -3.15 21.43 7.39
N ASP A 178 -3.24 21.87 6.13
CA ASP A 178 -2.82 23.19 5.67
C ASP A 178 -3.69 24.30 6.29
N ARG A 179 -5.00 24.07 6.48
CA ARG A 179 -5.87 24.99 7.23
C ARG A 179 -5.40 25.23 8.66
N ILE A 180 -4.83 24.23 9.32
CA ILE A 180 -4.28 24.37 10.69
C ILE A 180 -2.90 25.03 10.66
N ILE A 181 -2.06 24.67 9.69
CA ILE A 181 -0.69 25.19 9.57
C ILE A 181 -0.70 26.68 9.22
N HIS A 182 -1.58 27.09 8.30
CA HIS A 182 -1.69 28.48 7.83
C HIS A 182 -2.73 29.31 8.60
N GLN A 183 -3.31 28.76 9.68
CA GLN A 183 -4.18 29.51 10.58
C GLN A 183 -3.40 30.65 11.27
N HIS A 184 -3.79 31.89 11.02
CA HIS A 184 -3.14 33.06 11.59
C HIS A 184 -3.51 33.22 13.08
N ARG A 185 -2.56 32.98 14.00
CA ARG A 185 -2.72 33.31 15.43
C ARG A 185 -2.39 34.78 15.65
N LEU A 186 -3.41 35.64 15.77
CA LEU A 186 -3.20 37.00 16.28
C LEU A 186 -2.82 36.95 17.77
N TRP A 187 -1.89 37.83 18.17
CA TRP A 187 -1.36 37.99 19.54
C TRP A 187 -2.44 38.18 20.64
N LEU A 188 -3.68 38.48 20.26
CA LEU A 188 -4.83 38.68 21.16
C LEU A 188 -5.76 37.45 21.31
N GLY A 189 -5.35 36.26 20.87
CA GLY A 189 -6.08 35.01 21.14
C GLY A 189 -7.45 34.85 20.44
N ARG A 190 -7.81 35.78 19.55
CA ARG A 190 -8.98 35.63 18.66
C ARG A 190 -8.53 34.99 17.35
N VAL A 191 -9.00 33.77 17.11
CA VAL A 191 -8.91 33.10 15.81
C VAL A 191 -9.95 33.74 14.89
N PHE A 192 -9.49 34.48 13.88
CA PHE A 192 -10.35 34.85 12.76
C PHE A 192 -10.04 33.89 11.62
N HIS A 193 -11.06 33.17 11.15
CA HIS A 193 -11.00 32.42 9.89
C HIS A 193 -10.98 33.42 8.73
N LEU A 194 -9.82 34.03 8.50
CA LEU A 194 -9.55 34.77 7.29
C LEU A 194 -8.82 33.79 6.37
N ASP A 195 -9.55 33.20 5.42
CA ASP A 195 -8.98 32.44 4.30
C ASP A 195 -8.17 33.40 3.43
N ARG A 196 -6.98 33.76 3.90
CA ARG A 196 -6.02 34.51 3.10
C ARG A 196 -5.34 33.54 2.15
N PRO A 197 -5.18 33.91 0.88
CA PRO A 197 -4.40 33.10 -0.04
C PRO A 197 -2.98 32.97 0.51
N TRP A 198 -2.46 31.75 0.49
CA TRP A 198 -1.07 31.43 0.79
C TRP A 198 -0.48 30.68 -0.41
N LEU A 199 0.83 30.81 -0.56
CA LEU A 199 1.61 30.16 -1.60
C LEU A 199 2.98 29.85 -1.01
N GLU A 200 3.32 28.58 -0.98
CA GLU A 200 4.65 28.10 -0.61
C GLU A 200 5.21 27.31 -1.79
N TRP A 201 6.53 27.35 -1.95
CA TRP A 201 7.19 26.52 -2.94
C TRP A 201 8.49 25.99 -2.37
N GLU A 202 8.89 24.84 -2.87
CA GLU A 202 10.19 24.26 -2.54
C GLU A 202 10.75 23.49 -3.74
N LYS A 203 12.08 23.37 -3.74
CA LYS A 203 12.80 22.52 -4.66
C LYS A 203 13.35 21.35 -3.88
N THR A 204 12.99 20.13 -4.26
CA THR A 204 13.44 18.90 -3.57
C THR A 204 13.35 17.72 -4.51
N ASP A 205 14.21 16.73 -4.28
CA ASP A 205 14.08 15.40 -4.88
C ASP A 205 12.84 14.72 -4.28
N PHE A 206 11.74 14.77 -5.03
CA PHE A 206 10.43 14.33 -4.55
C PHE A 206 10.32 12.81 -4.61
N ASP A 207 10.81 12.20 -5.68
CA ASP A 207 10.60 10.78 -5.96
C ASP A 207 11.80 9.88 -5.60
N GLY A 208 12.96 10.48 -5.34
CA GLY A 208 14.18 9.84 -4.88
C GLY A 208 15.10 9.40 -6.02
N ASP A 209 14.99 10.00 -7.20
CA ASP A 209 15.82 9.68 -8.37
C ASP A 209 17.14 10.47 -8.44
N GLY A 210 17.34 11.43 -7.52
CA GLY A 210 18.51 12.30 -7.43
C GLY A 210 18.39 13.61 -8.20
N VAL A 211 17.23 13.89 -8.80
CA VAL A 211 16.91 15.15 -9.48
C VAL A 211 15.85 15.89 -8.67
N GLU A 212 15.91 17.23 -8.68
CA GLU A 212 14.97 18.01 -7.87
C GLU A 212 13.76 18.49 -8.70
N GLU A 213 12.57 18.19 -8.22
CA GLU A 213 11.29 18.75 -8.66
C GLU A 213 11.03 20.12 -8.01
N LEU A 214 10.15 20.90 -8.63
CA LEU A 214 9.58 22.10 -8.03
C LEU A 214 8.15 21.79 -7.56
N LEU A 215 7.91 21.89 -6.26
CA LEU A 215 6.59 21.75 -5.68
C LEU A 215 6.06 23.13 -5.30
N ILE A 216 4.86 23.46 -5.78
CA ILE A 216 4.18 24.72 -5.47
C ILE A 216 2.87 24.34 -4.79
N ASP A 217 2.73 24.67 -3.51
CA ASP A 217 1.51 24.45 -2.75
C ASP A 217 0.81 25.79 -2.52
N GLY A 218 -0.51 25.84 -2.68
CA GLY A 218 -1.30 27.03 -2.41
C GLY A 218 -2.65 26.71 -1.81
N SER A 219 -3.36 27.75 -1.38
CA SER A 219 -4.65 27.60 -0.68
C SER A 219 -5.78 26.98 -1.51
N ALA A 220 -5.60 26.80 -2.81
CA ALA A 220 -6.61 26.29 -3.74
C ALA A 220 -6.13 25.13 -4.62
N ILE A 221 -4.83 25.04 -4.89
CA ILE A 221 -4.22 24.04 -5.78
C ILE A 221 -2.77 23.82 -5.37
N SER A 222 -2.31 22.59 -5.55
CA SER A 222 -0.89 22.23 -5.50
C SER A 222 -0.46 21.80 -6.89
N VAL A 223 0.69 22.28 -7.37
CA VAL A 223 1.21 21.98 -8.72
C VAL A 223 2.64 21.51 -8.60
N TYR A 224 2.91 20.27 -9.03
CA TYR A 224 4.24 19.66 -8.96
C TYR A 224 4.78 19.43 -10.37
N LEU A 225 6.01 19.90 -10.61
CA LEU A 225 6.61 19.91 -11.93
C LEU A 225 8.04 19.40 -11.92
N SER A 226 8.41 18.71 -13.00
CA SER A 226 9.76 18.18 -13.23
C SER A 226 10.46 19.00 -14.32
N PRO A 227 11.48 19.81 -13.97
CA PRO A 227 12.28 20.53 -14.96
C PRO A 227 13.04 19.60 -15.93
N GLU A 228 13.45 18.41 -15.46
CA GLU A 228 14.19 17.45 -16.28
C GLU A 228 13.27 16.75 -17.30
N GLU A 229 12.03 16.45 -16.94
CA GLU A 229 11.01 15.93 -17.86
C GLU A 229 10.38 17.04 -18.73
N GLY A 230 11.20 17.98 -19.22
CA GLY A 230 10.79 19.04 -20.13
C GLY A 230 9.92 20.13 -19.50
N GLY A 231 9.95 20.27 -18.17
CA GLY A 231 9.09 21.22 -17.45
C GLY A 231 7.63 20.76 -17.36
N SER A 232 7.40 19.45 -17.38
CA SER A 232 6.05 18.87 -17.29
C SER A 232 5.46 19.03 -15.89
N ILE A 233 4.13 19.11 -15.81
CA ILE A 233 3.38 19.02 -14.56
C ILE A 233 2.96 17.56 -14.39
N PHE A 234 3.36 16.92 -13.29
CA PHE A 234 3.02 15.53 -13.00
C PHE A 234 1.94 15.37 -11.92
N GLU A 235 1.59 16.45 -11.20
CA GLU A 235 0.47 16.51 -10.25
C GLU A 235 -0.15 17.93 -10.23
N TRP A 236 -1.49 18.03 -10.25
CA TRP A 236 -2.25 19.28 -10.11
C TRP A 236 -3.66 19.05 -9.52
#